data_AF-A0A1Z8Z663-F1
#
_entry.id   AF-A0A1Z8Z663-F1
#
_cell.length_a   1.000
_cell.length_b   1.000
_cell.length_c   1.000
_cell.angle_alpha   90.00
_cell.angle_beta   90.00
_cell.angle_gamma   90.00
#
_symmetry.space_group_name_H-M   'P 1'
#
loop_
_entity.id
_entity.type
_entity.pdbx_description
1 polymer ?
#
loop_
_entity_poly.entity_id
_entity_poly.type
_entity_poly.pdbx_seq_one_letter_code
_entity_poly.pdbx_strand_id
1 'polypeptide(L)'
;MEMYKLTSKTKLVFLILCTIILYNSNPLADEKKNLPDGSRLIGTMGLLTFVVVPESKKTSIEFHRQVISAVCTPKKTCFLRVYTNSKKAPEKIPLDDRILSEPTMMFQRSAKHRSEVTQWSCRLKMSLKSCF
;
A
#
# COMPACT_ATOMS: atom_id res chain seq x y z
N MET A 1 3.09 -53.39 6.26
CA MET A 1 3.51 -52.25 7.11
C MET A 1 5.03 -52.19 7.04
N GLU A 2 5.57 -51.70 5.92
CA GLU A 2 7.02 -51.64 5.69
C GLU A 2 7.56 -50.29 6.17
N MET A 3 8.38 -50.36 7.22
CA MET A 3 9.14 -49.23 7.74
C MET A 3 10.37 -49.00 6.84
N TYR A 4 10.31 -47.97 6.01
CA TYR A 4 11.46 -47.52 5.22
C TYR A 4 12.62 -47.09 6.14
N LYS A 5 13.68 -47.90 6.21
CA LYS A 5 14.96 -47.52 6.82
C LYS A 5 15.68 -46.54 5.88
N LEU A 6 15.55 -45.23 6.12
CA LEU A 6 16.38 -44.23 5.47
C LEU A 6 17.82 -44.30 6.01
N THR A 7 18.77 -44.57 5.11
CA THR A 7 20.22 -44.56 5.35
C THR A 7 20.73 -43.14 5.67
N SER A 8 21.79 -43.06 6.48
CA SER A 8 22.34 -41.82 7.07
C SER A 8 22.66 -40.70 6.06
N LYS A 9 23.15 -41.07 4.86
CA LYS A 9 23.46 -40.12 3.77
C LYS A 9 22.21 -39.41 3.24
N THR A 10 21.07 -40.10 3.20
CA THR A 10 19.80 -39.54 2.72
C THR A 10 19.23 -38.51 3.69
N LYS A 11 19.46 -38.68 5.00
CA LYS A 11 19.09 -37.68 6.02
C LYS A 11 19.88 -36.39 5.87
N LEU A 12 21.18 -36.49 5.58
CA LEU A 12 22.05 -35.32 5.43
C LEU A 12 21.68 -34.49 4.18
N VAL A 13 21.39 -35.15 3.06
CA VAL A 13 20.93 -34.47 1.83
C VAL A 13 19.58 -33.79 2.04
N PHE A 14 18.65 -34.43 2.75
CA PHE A 14 17.35 -33.84 3.06
C PHE A 14 17.47 -32.61 3.96
N LEU A 15 18.41 -32.63 4.93
CA LEU A 15 18.64 -31.52 5.85
C LEU A 15 19.24 -30.31 5.15
N ILE A 16 20.17 -30.54 4.21
CA ILE A 16 20.75 -29.50 3.34
C ILE A 16 19.69 -28.93 2.39
N LEU A 17 18.85 -29.79 1.80
CA LEU A 17 17.78 -29.35 0.90
C LEU A 17 16.72 -28.50 1.62
N CYS A 18 16.32 -28.89 2.85
CA CYS A 18 15.40 -28.10 3.67
C CYS A 18 15.99 -26.75 4.10
N THR A 19 17.28 -26.68 4.42
CA THR A 19 17.92 -25.40 4.78
C THR A 19 18.00 -24.45 3.58
N ILE A 20 18.24 -24.95 2.37
CA ILE A 20 18.23 -24.12 1.15
C ILE A 20 16.82 -23.58 0.86
N ILE A 21 15.78 -24.38 1.04
CA ILE A 21 14.39 -23.93 0.82
C ILE A 21 13.97 -22.89 1.86
N LEU A 22 14.37 -23.05 3.13
CA LEU A 22 14.09 -22.08 4.20
C LEU A 22 14.88 -20.77 4.05
N TYR A 23 16.10 -20.80 3.50
CA TYR A 23 16.87 -19.58 3.22
C TYR A 23 16.29 -18.75 2.06
N ASN A 24 15.64 -19.40 1.08
CA ASN A 24 15.10 -18.70 -0.10
C ASN A 24 13.62 -18.31 0.04
N SER A 25 12.93 -18.75 1.10
CA SER A 25 11.58 -18.31 1.39
C SER A 25 11.62 -17.01 2.20
N ASN A 26 11.93 -15.90 1.52
CA ASN A 26 11.51 -14.56 1.94
C ASN A 26 10.16 -14.22 1.26
N PRO A 27 9.00 -14.61 1.80
CA PRO A 27 7.72 -14.29 1.18
C PRO A 27 7.22 -12.88 1.52
N LEU A 28 8.10 -11.92 1.82
CA LEU A 28 7.74 -10.54 2.14
C LEU A 28 8.82 -9.58 1.61
N ALA A 29 9.12 -9.65 0.31
CA ALA A 29 9.62 -8.47 -0.36
C ALA A 29 8.44 -7.47 -0.42
N ASP A 30 8.29 -6.69 0.65
CA ASP A 30 7.63 -5.39 0.60
C ASP A 30 8.41 -4.60 -0.46
N GLU A 31 7.91 -4.67 -1.70
CA GLU A 31 8.40 -3.88 -2.81
C GLU A 31 8.35 -2.44 -2.32
N LYS A 32 9.51 -1.90 -1.94
CA LYS A 32 9.66 -0.54 -1.44
C LYS A 32 9.29 0.39 -2.58
N LYS A 33 7.99 0.58 -2.77
CA LYS A 33 7.40 1.44 -3.79
C LYS A 33 7.93 2.82 -3.48
N ASN A 34 8.74 3.37 -4.38
CA ASN A 34 9.29 4.69 -4.25
C ASN A 34 8.11 5.68 -4.36
N LEU A 35 7.57 6.06 -3.20
CA LEU A 35 6.58 7.13 -3.13
C LEU A 35 7.24 8.45 -3.58
N PRO A 36 6.50 9.33 -4.25
CA PRO A 36 7.04 10.62 -4.66
C PRO A 36 7.45 11.44 -3.43
N ASP A 37 8.54 12.21 -3.56
CA ASP A 37 9.21 12.90 -2.47
C ASP A 37 8.26 13.67 -1.54
N GLY A 38 8.47 13.48 -0.24
CA GLY A 38 7.66 14.06 0.83
C GLY A 38 6.35 13.32 1.13
N SER A 39 5.97 12.32 0.31
CA SER A 39 4.85 11.45 0.62
C SER A 39 5.26 10.33 1.56
N ARG A 40 4.34 9.91 2.44
CA ARG A 40 4.58 8.86 3.43
C ARG A 40 3.42 7.88 3.44
N LEU A 41 3.75 6.60 3.32
CA LEU A 41 2.80 5.51 3.54
C LEU A 41 2.62 5.35 5.05
N ILE A 42 1.42 5.60 5.55
CA ILE A 42 1.13 5.55 6.99
C ILE A 42 0.80 4.13 7.43
N GLY A 43 0.16 3.38 6.56
CA GLY A 43 -0.18 1.98 6.80
C GLY A 43 -1.35 1.51 5.96
N THR A 44 -1.79 0.28 6.26
CA THR A 44 -2.90 -0.38 5.59
C THR A 44 -3.83 -0.99 6.64
N MET A 45 -5.13 -0.85 6.44
CA MET A 45 -6.17 -1.57 7.20
C MET A 45 -7.00 -2.42 6.23
N GLY A 46 -6.80 -3.73 6.24
CA GLY A 46 -7.40 -4.62 5.24
C GLY A 46 -6.89 -4.30 3.84
N LEU A 47 -7.79 -3.88 2.93
CA LEU A 47 -7.45 -3.46 1.57
C LEU A 47 -7.30 -1.93 1.43
N LEU A 48 -7.50 -1.18 2.52
CA LEU A 48 -7.47 0.27 2.54
C LEU A 48 -6.09 0.76 2.93
N THR A 49 -5.44 1.49 2.03
CA THR A 49 -4.11 2.07 2.23
C THR A 49 -4.19 3.56 2.47
N PHE A 50 -3.41 4.06 3.42
CA PHE A 50 -3.39 5.45 3.85
C PHE A 50 -2.05 6.12 3.51
N VAL A 51 -2.09 7.24 2.81
CA VAL A 51 -0.90 8.03 2.46
C VAL A 51 -1.09 9.47 2.91
N VAL A 52 -0.06 10.05 3.49
CA VAL A 52 0.04 11.49 3.73
C VAL A 52 0.93 12.11 2.67
N VAL A 53 0.46 13.18 2.02
CA VAL A 53 1.22 13.98 1.05
C VAL A 53 1.59 15.34 1.64
N PRO A 54 2.62 16.02 1.09
CA PRO A 54 2.94 17.38 1.48
C PRO A 54 1.77 18.34 1.26
N GLU A 55 1.58 19.30 2.17
CA GLU A 55 0.49 20.27 2.06
C GLU A 55 0.56 21.08 0.76
N SER A 56 1.75 21.44 0.30
CA SER A 56 1.97 22.16 -0.97
C SER A 56 1.52 21.38 -2.21
N LYS A 57 1.30 20.07 -2.10
CA LYS A 57 0.88 19.20 -3.19
C LYS A 57 -0.59 18.76 -3.08
N LYS A 58 -1.34 19.23 -2.08
CA LYS A 58 -2.71 18.78 -1.78
C LYS A 58 -3.71 18.90 -2.92
N THR A 59 -3.51 19.86 -3.83
CA THR A 59 -4.35 20.07 -5.03
C THR A 59 -3.65 19.66 -6.34
N SER A 60 -2.43 19.12 -6.28
CA SER A 60 -1.68 18.75 -7.49
C SER A 60 -2.16 17.42 -8.04
N ILE A 61 -2.90 17.47 -9.15
CA ILE A 61 -3.43 16.28 -9.83
C ILE A 61 -2.29 15.33 -10.24
N GLU A 62 -1.24 15.88 -10.84
CA GLU A 62 -0.13 15.07 -11.34
C GLU A 62 0.64 14.38 -10.22
N PHE A 63 0.87 15.07 -9.10
CA PHE A 63 1.50 14.47 -7.93
C PHE A 63 0.66 13.30 -7.38
N HIS A 64 -0.66 13.44 -7.30
CA HIS A 64 -1.52 12.37 -6.83
C HIS A 64 -1.57 11.18 -7.80
N ARG A 65 -1.41 11.38 -9.11
CA ARG A 65 -1.25 10.27 -10.08
C ARG A 65 0.02 9.48 -9.82
N GLN A 66 1.12 10.15 -9.49
CA GLN A 66 2.37 9.49 -9.12
C GLN A 66 2.19 8.65 -7.84
N VAL A 67 1.49 9.20 -6.84
CA VAL A 67 1.14 8.44 -5.61
C VAL A 67 0.31 7.19 -5.96
N ILE A 68 -0.73 7.32 -6.80
CA ILE A 68 -1.56 6.17 -7.22
C ILE A 68 -0.70 5.12 -7.92
N SER A 69 0.17 5.52 -8.84
CA SER A 69 1.04 4.61 -9.59
C SER A 69 2.01 3.86 -8.66
N ALA A 70 2.61 4.58 -7.70
CA ALA A 70 3.51 3.99 -6.72
C ALA A 70 2.75 2.99 -5.83
N VAL A 71 1.59 3.35 -5.29
CA VAL A 71 0.88 2.55 -4.28
C VAL A 71 0.06 1.42 -4.89
N CYS A 72 -0.70 1.68 -5.96
CA CYS A 72 -1.66 0.73 -6.52
C CYS A 72 -1.08 -0.06 -7.69
N THR A 73 -0.83 -1.35 -7.48
CA THR A 73 -0.41 -2.25 -8.57
C THR A 73 -1.49 -2.33 -9.67
N PRO A 74 -1.11 -2.22 -10.96
CA PRO A 74 -2.07 -2.33 -12.07
C PRO A 74 -2.90 -3.61 -12.00
N LYS A 75 -4.18 -3.51 -12.39
CA LYS A 75 -5.16 -4.63 -12.44
C LYS A 75 -5.50 -5.31 -11.10
N LYS A 76 -4.85 -4.95 -9.99
CA LYS A 76 -5.22 -5.41 -8.64
C LYS A 76 -6.24 -4.46 -8.01
N THR A 77 -7.07 -4.98 -7.11
CA THR A 77 -7.94 -4.15 -6.27
C THR A 77 -7.09 -3.22 -5.42
N CYS A 78 -7.43 -1.94 -5.37
CA CYS A 78 -6.72 -0.94 -4.57
C CYS A 78 -7.71 0.08 -4.02
N PHE A 79 -7.73 0.26 -2.70
CA PHE A 79 -8.45 1.35 -2.06
C PHE A 79 -7.43 2.25 -1.37
N LEU A 80 -7.26 3.45 -1.90
CA LEU A 80 -6.29 4.42 -1.42
C LEU A 80 -7.04 5.63 -0.85
N ARG A 81 -6.57 6.10 0.30
CA ARG A 81 -6.97 7.36 0.92
C ARG A 81 -5.75 8.23 1.10
N VAL A 82 -5.83 9.45 0.59
CA VAL A 82 -4.75 10.43 0.64
C VAL A 82 -5.19 11.60 1.51
N TYR A 83 -4.29 12.01 2.40
CA TYR A 83 -4.48 13.08 3.38
C TYR A 83 -3.32 14.06 3.34
N THR A 84 -3.50 15.23 3.92
CA THR A 84 -2.39 16.08 4.36
C THR A 84 -2.27 16.06 5.88
N ASN A 85 -1.17 16.59 6.39
CA ASN A 85 -0.92 16.68 7.81
C ASN A 85 -0.37 18.07 8.16
N SER A 86 -1.16 19.12 7.89
CA SER A 86 -0.77 20.51 8.17
C SER A 86 -0.50 20.75 9.66
N LYS A 87 -1.21 20.01 10.52
CA LYS A 87 -1.09 20.08 11.99
C LYS A 87 0.05 19.25 12.57
N LYS A 88 0.83 18.54 11.74
CA LYS A 88 1.96 17.68 12.16
C LYS A 88 1.55 16.68 13.25
N ALA A 89 0.34 16.14 13.14
CA ALA A 89 -0.18 15.11 14.02
C ALA A 89 0.60 13.79 13.86
N PRO A 90 0.56 12.88 14.85
CA PRO A 90 1.23 11.59 14.76
C PRO A 90 0.73 10.75 13.59
N GLU A 91 1.67 10.30 12.76
CA GLU A 91 1.42 9.47 11.57
C GLU A 91 1.50 7.99 11.93
N LYS A 92 0.47 7.48 12.60
CA LYS A 92 0.33 6.06 12.96
C LYS A 92 -1.11 5.61 12.78
N ILE A 93 -1.34 4.30 12.70
CA ILE A 93 -2.68 3.70 12.67
C ILE A 93 -3.10 3.32 14.10
N PRO A 94 -4.35 3.60 14.55
CA PRO A 94 -5.39 4.37 13.84
C PRO A 94 -4.97 5.83 13.63
N LEU A 95 -5.40 6.41 12.49
CA LEU A 95 -5.07 7.79 12.15
C LEU A 95 -5.66 8.77 13.17
N ASP A 96 -4.87 9.79 13.51
CA ASP A 96 -5.30 10.91 14.35
C ASP A 96 -6.41 11.71 13.65
N ASP A 97 -7.41 12.17 14.42
CA ASP A 97 -8.55 12.94 13.91
C ASP A 97 -8.13 14.20 13.14
N ARG A 98 -6.99 14.80 13.51
CA ARG A 98 -6.43 15.95 12.79
C ARG A 98 -6.07 15.60 11.36
N ILE A 99 -5.50 14.41 11.12
CA ILE A 99 -5.21 13.91 9.76
C ILE A 99 -6.52 13.54 9.06
N LEU A 100 -7.43 12.84 9.74
CA LEU A 100 -8.73 12.45 9.18
C LEU A 100 -9.57 13.66 8.72
N SER A 101 -9.37 14.82 9.34
CA SER A 101 -10.03 16.08 8.99
C SER A 101 -9.46 16.77 7.74
N GLU A 102 -8.31 16.30 7.24
CA GLU A 102 -7.58 16.85 6.10
C GLU A 102 -7.51 15.89 4.89
N PRO A 103 -8.63 15.34 4.40
CA PRO A 103 -8.57 14.42 3.27
C PRO A 103 -8.35 15.20 1.96
N THR A 104 -7.54 14.63 1.05
CA THR A 104 -7.27 15.22 -0.27
C THR A 104 -7.95 14.46 -1.39
N MET A 105 -7.76 13.15 -1.45
CA MET A 105 -8.19 12.32 -2.59
C MET A 105 -8.49 10.89 -2.13
N MET A 106 -9.51 10.30 -2.75
CA MET A 106 -9.84 8.89 -2.64
C MET A 106 -9.69 8.24 -4.01
N PHE A 107 -8.95 7.14 -4.07
CA PHE A 107 -8.84 6.32 -5.26
C PHE A 107 -9.35 4.91 -4.98
N GLN A 108 -10.16 4.37 -5.89
CA GLN A 108 -10.72 3.04 -5.77
C GLN A 108 -10.62 2.32 -7.11
N ARG A 109 -9.99 1.15 -7.12
CA ARG A 109 -9.94 0.23 -8.26
C ARG A 109 -10.53 -1.10 -7.85
N SER A 110 -11.51 -1.59 -8.59
CA SER A 110 -12.06 -2.95 -8.43
C SER A 110 -11.58 -3.85 -9.56
N ALA A 111 -10.79 -4.87 -9.23
CA ALA A 111 -10.38 -5.86 -10.23
C ALA A 111 -11.58 -6.64 -10.80
N LYS A 112 -12.61 -6.90 -9.96
CA LYS A 112 -13.84 -7.60 -10.35
C LYS A 112 -14.66 -6.80 -11.36
N HIS A 113 -14.87 -5.52 -11.09
CA HIS A 113 -15.73 -4.66 -11.92
C HIS A 113 -14.97 -3.89 -12.99
N ARG A 114 -13.63 -4.03 -13.04
CA ARG A 114 -12.75 -3.33 -13.99
C ARG A 114 -13.02 -1.82 -14.03
N SER A 115 -13.34 -1.24 -12.89
CA SER A 115 -13.65 0.18 -12.72
C SER A 115 -12.60 0.88 -11.86
N GLU A 116 -12.35 2.14 -12.18
CA GLU A 116 -11.50 3.05 -11.43
C GLU A 116 -12.26 4.33 -11.15
N VAL A 117 -12.24 4.76 -9.89
CA VAL A 117 -12.91 5.97 -9.44
C VAL A 117 -11.92 6.79 -8.62
N THR A 118 -11.75 8.05 -9.02
CA THR A 118 -10.95 9.05 -8.30
C THR A 118 -11.89 10.17 -7.87
N GLN A 119 -12.04 10.37 -6.56
CA GLN A 119 -12.82 11.46 -5.99
C GLN A 119 -11.90 12.38 -5.19
N TRP A 120 -12.13 13.67 -5.30
CA TRP A 120 -11.36 14.69 -4.59
C TRP A 120 -12.19 15.27 -3.45
N SER A 121 -11.53 15.72 -2.39
CA SER A 121 -12.24 16.36 -1.28
C SER A 121 -12.89 17.67 -1.75
N CYS A 122 -14.21 17.84 -1.54
CA CYS A 122 -14.89 19.08 -1.93
C CYS A 122 -14.32 20.31 -1.20
N ARG A 123 -13.66 20.11 -0.05
CA ARG A 123 -12.99 21.17 0.73
C ARG A 123 -11.83 21.83 -0.02
N LEU A 124 -11.25 21.13 -1.00
CA LEU A 124 -10.15 21.66 -1.82
C LEU A 124 -10.61 22.65 -2.88
N LYS A 125 -11.94 22.81 -3.11
CA LYS A 125 -12.53 23.74 -4.09
C LYS A 125 -11.91 23.61 -5.50
N MET A 126 -11.56 22.38 -5.89
CA MET A 126 -11.02 22.10 -7.22
C MET A 126 -12.15 22.12 -8.25
N SER A 127 -11.87 22.55 -9.48
CA SER A 127 -12.82 22.57 -10.60
C SER A 127 -13.04 21.16 -11.21
N LEU A 128 -13.25 20.15 -10.37
CA LEU A 128 -13.36 18.75 -10.76
C LEU A 128 -14.81 18.29 -10.72
N LYS A 129 -15.18 17.42 -11.68
CA LYS A 129 -16.56 16.93 -11.86
C LYS A 129 -17.04 15.99 -10.74
N SER A 130 -16.14 15.44 -9.93
CA SER A 130 -16.49 14.47 -8.88
C SER A 130 -15.74 14.76 -7.58
N CYS A 131 -16.49 15.09 -6.53
CA CYS A 131 -15.95 15.29 -5.19
C CYS A 131 -16.78 14.54 -4.14
N PHE A 132 -16.22 14.39 -2.94
CA PHE A 132 -16.86 13.79 -1.77
C PHE A 132 -16.81 14.75 -0.57
#